data_AF-A0A076GZ55-F1
#
_entry.id   AF-A0A076GZ55-F1
#
_cell.length_a   1.000
_cell.length_b   1.000
_cell.length_c   1.000
_cell.angle_alpha   90.00
_cell.angle_beta   90.00
_cell.angle_gamma   90.00
#
_symmetry.space_group_name_H-M   'P 1'
#
loop_
_entity.id
_entity.type
_entity.pdbx_description
1 polymer ?
#
loop_
_entity_poly.entity_id
_entity_poly.type
_entity_poly.pdbx_seq_one_letter_code
_entity_poly.pdbx_strand_id
1 'polypeptide(L)' 'MLECWYKNNSSKMVILKCIGPDRFYREKVVMPMETFCFEAPTEARLEIWQMSLGGQMLHLRADAADYAVDTYDKTLVA' A
#
# COMPACT_ATOMS: atom_id res chain seq x y z
N MET A 1 1.53 1.94 -14.40
CA MET A 1 1.95 1.24 -13.17
C MET A 1 2.64 2.26 -12.29
N LEU A 2 2.21 2.35 -11.04
CA LEU A 2 2.66 3.31 -10.04
C LEU A 2 3.66 2.64 -9.12
N GLU A 3 4.70 3.37 -8.72
CA GLU A 3 5.52 2.99 -7.56
C GLU A 3 4.86 3.58 -6.32
N CYS A 4 4.34 2.73 -5.44
CA CYS A 4 3.58 3.14 -4.26
C CYS A 4 4.36 2.86 -2.97
N TRP A 5 4.30 3.78 -2.02
CA TRP A 5 4.93 3.65 -0.70
C TRP A 5 3.89 3.70 0.41
N TYR A 6 3.87 2.67 1.26
CA TYR A 6 3.07 2.64 2.47
C TYR A 6 3.95 2.47 3.70
N LYS A 7 3.77 3.33 4.72
CA LYS A 7 4.42 3.20 6.01
C LYS A 7 3.41 2.86 7.10
N ASN A 8 3.63 1.75 7.80
CA ASN A 8 2.83 1.42 8.97
C ASN A 8 3.32 2.20 10.20
N ASN A 9 2.74 3.37 10.44
CA ASN A 9 3.04 4.18 11.62
C ASN A 9 2.36 3.69 12.92
N SER A 10 1.68 2.54 12.89
CA SER A 10 1.04 1.97 14.08
C SER A 10 1.95 1.02 14.83
N SER A 11 1.67 0.78 16.11
CA SER A 11 2.36 -0.23 16.94
C SER A 11 1.88 -1.67 16.68
N LYS A 12 0.97 -1.87 15.72
CA LYS A 12 0.37 -3.18 15.41
C LYS A 12 0.72 -3.60 13.99
N MET A 13 0.70 -4.91 13.73
CA MET A 13 0.77 -5.42 12.37
C MET A 13 -0.51 -5.07 11.61
N VAL A 14 -0.37 -4.74 10.34
CA VAL A 14 -1.48 -4.51 9.41
C VAL A 14 -1.33 -5.38 8.18
N ILE A 15 -2.43 -5.67 7.50
CA ILE A 15 -2.43 -6.35 6.20
C ILE A 15 -2.78 -5.30 5.16
N LEU A 16 -1.86 -5.04 4.24
CA LEU A 16 -2.09 -4.22 3.07
C LEU A 16 -2.50 -5.13 1.91
N LYS A 17 -3.65 -4.85 1.31
CA LYS A 17 -4.14 -5.49 0.08
C LYS A 17 -4.20 -4.46 -1.02
N CYS A 18 -3.57 -4.74 -2.15
CA CYS A 18 -3.66 -3.96 -3.37
C CYS A 18 -4.40 -4.77 -4.42
N ILE A 19 -5.51 -4.23 -4.89
CA ILE A 19 -6.51 -4.94 -5.71
C ILE A 19 -6.75 -4.11 -6.96
N GLY A 20 -6.41 -4.64 -8.13
CA GLY A 20 -6.47 -3.92 -9.39
C GLY A 20 -7.25 -4.68 -10.48
N PRO A 21 -7.26 -4.13 -11.71
CA PRO A 21 -7.86 -4.77 -12.87
C PRO A 21 -7.14 -6.09 -13.24
N ASP A 22 -7.72 -6.86 -14.16
CA ASP A 22 -7.11 -8.07 -14.73
C ASP A 22 -6.66 -9.10 -13.69
N ARG A 23 -7.44 -9.23 -12.60
CA ARG A 23 -7.15 -10.14 -11.47
C ARG A 23 -5.84 -9.79 -10.74
N PHE A 24 -5.36 -8.55 -10.85
CA PHE A 24 -4.23 -8.07 -10.06
C PHE A 24 -4.57 -8.09 -8.57
N TYR A 25 -3.79 -8.85 -7.81
CA TYR A 25 -3.90 -8.93 -6.36
C TYR A 25 -2.51 -9.04 -5.74
N ARG A 26 -2.22 -8.16 -4.79
CA ARG A 26 -0.99 -8.20 -3.99
C ARG A 26 -1.36 -7.99 -2.53
N GLU A 27 -0.87 -8.85 -1.66
CA GLU A 27 -1.12 -8.80 -0.22
C GLU A 27 0.20 -8.90 0.54
N LYS A 28 0.34 -8.10 1.60
CA LYS A 28 1.48 -8.19 2.52
C LYS A 28 1.08 -7.83 3.94
N VAL A 29 1.60 -8.60 4.90
CA VAL A 29 1.68 -8.17 6.30
C VAL A 29 2.79 -7.13 6.42
N VAL A 30 2.42 -5.95 6.89
CA VAL A 30 3.33 -4.82 7.15
C VAL A 30 3.50 -4.68 8.66
N MET A 31 4.73 -4.91 9.12
CA MET A 31 5.11 -4.88 10.53
C MET A 31 5.03 -3.46 11.11
N PRO A 32 4.95 -3.29 12.44
CA PRO A 32 5.04 -1.97 13.06
C PRO A 32 6.28 -1.22 12.58
N MET A 33 6.11 0.04 12.18
CA MET A 33 7.16 0.94 11.67
C MET A 33 7.82 0.51 10.34
N GLU A 34 7.36 -0.57 9.70
CA GLU A 34 7.87 -0.98 8.39
C GLU A 34 7.37 -0.04 7.28
N THR A 35 8.26 0.27 6.34
CA THR A 35 7.91 0.89 5.06
C THR A 35 7.88 -0.21 4.00
N PHE A 36 6.78 -0.27 3.25
CA PHE A 36 6.59 -1.20 2.15
C PHE A 36 6.47 -0.43 0.83
N CYS A 37 7.40 -0.71 -0.09
CA CYS A 37 7.39 -0.20 -1.45
C CYS A 37 6.86 -1.28 -2.39
N PHE A 38 5.91 -0.94 -3.25
CA PHE A 38 5.29 -1.89 -4.17
C PHE A 38 4.78 -1.21 -5.43
N GLU A 39 4.78 -1.95 -6.53
CA GLU A 39 4.13 -1.52 -7.77
C GLU A 39 2.64 -1.85 -7.77
N ALA A 40 1.83 -0.96 -8.35
CA ALA A 40 0.39 -1.15 -8.51
C ALA A 40 -0.12 -0.60 -9.86
N PRO A 41 -1.17 -1.20 -10.45
CA PRO A 41 -1.95 -0.54 -11.51
C PRO A 41 -2.53 0.80 -11.04
N THR A 42 -2.76 1.72 -11.98
CA THR A 42 -3.26 3.07 -11.64
C THR A 42 -4.68 3.02 -11.06
N GLU A 43 -5.49 2.08 -11.52
CA GLU A 43 -6.88 1.85 -11.11
C GLU A 43 -6.97 0.92 -9.90
N ALA A 44 -5.84 0.54 -9.30
CA ALA A 44 -5.85 -0.34 -8.14
C ALA A 44 -6.29 0.41 -6.88
N ARG A 45 -7.07 -0.28 -6.06
CA ARG A 45 -7.45 0.18 -4.71
C ARG A 45 -6.56 -0.48 -3.66
N LEU A 46 -6.31 0.25 -2.59
CA LEU A 46 -5.66 -0.24 -1.39
C LEU A 46 -6.69 -0.46 -0.28
N GLU A 47 -6.54 -1.57 0.41
CA GLU A 47 -7.22 -1.84 1.67
C GLU A 47 -6.19 -2.11 2.77
N ILE A 48 -6.30 -1.40 3.89
CA ILE A 48 -5.49 -1.65 5.09
C ILE A 48 -6.39 -2.30 6.13
N TRP A 49 -6.00 -3.49 6.57
CA TRP A 49 -6.71 -4.27 7.56
C TRP A 49 -5.90 -4.37 8.85
N GLN A 50 -6.54 -4.12 9.98
CA GLN A 50 -5.93 -4.23 11.30
C GLN A 50 -6.45 -5.46 12.03
N MET A 51 -5.60 -6.05 12.89
CA MET A 51 -6.05 -7.06 13.84
C MET A 51 -6.78 -6.39 15.00
N SER A 52 -8.01 -6.83 15.23
CA SER A 52 -8.84 -6.47 16.38
C SER A 52 -9.15 -7.72 17.21
N LEU A 53 -9.68 -7.53 18.43
CA LEU A 53 -10.13 -8.63 19.29
C LEU A 53 -11.21 -9.51 18.63
N GLY A 54 -11.95 -8.97 17.66
CA GLY A 54 -12.97 -9.69 16.89
C GLY A 54 -12.49 -10.23 15.53
N GLY A 55 -11.18 -10.21 15.25
CA GLY A 55 -10.62 -10.63 13.97
C GLY A 55 -10.13 -9.45 13.11
N GLN A 56 -10.09 -9.64 11.79
CA GLN A 56 -9.58 -8.62 10.87
C GLN A 56 -10.64 -7.54 10.62
N MET A 57 -10.27 -6.28 10.83
CA MET A 57 -11.14 -5.14 10.58
C MET A 57 -10.52 -4.27 9.49
N LEU A 58 -11.32 -3.95 8.48
CA LEU A 58 -10.94 -2.97 7.46
C LEU A 58 -10.82 -1.60 8.13
N HIS A 59 -9.62 -1.02 8.07
CA HIS A 59 -9.32 0.26 8.68
C HIS A 59 -9.38 1.41 7.66
N LEU A 60 -8.86 1.18 6.45
CA LEU A 60 -8.78 2.20 5.40
C LEU A 60 -9.05 1.59 4.03
N ARG A 61 -9.76 2.35 3.18
CA ARG A 61 -9.77 2.19 1.72
C ARG A 61 -9.27 3.47 1.08
N ALA A 62 -8.43 3.34 0.08
CA ALA A 62 -7.87 4.45 -0.68
C ALA A 62 -7.49 3.99 -2.09
N ASP A 63 -7.19 4.91 -2.98
CA ASP A 63 -6.68 4.58 -4.31
C ASP A 63 -5.16 4.40 -4.25
N ALA A 64 -4.60 3.49 -5.05
CA ALA A 64 -3.15 3.30 -5.10
C ALA A 64 -2.41 4.58 -5.55
N ALA A 65 -3.09 5.43 -6.33
CA ALA A 65 -2.61 6.75 -6.73
C ALA A 65 -2.30 7.67 -5.54
N ASP A 66 -3.04 7.56 -4.43
CA ASP A 66 -2.80 8.38 -3.22
C ASP A 66 -1.47 8.03 -2.52
N TYR A 67 -0.89 6.88 -2.87
CA TYR A 67 0.36 6.37 -2.32
C TYR A 67 1.49 6.36 -3.34
N ALA A 68 1.24 6.86 -4.56
CA ALA A 68 2.24 6.95 -5.59
C ALA A 68 3.35 7.92 -5.16
N VAL A 69 4.60 7.51 -5.39
CA VAL A 69 5.74 8.40 -5.21
C VAL A 69 5.85 9.26 -6.45
N ASP A 70 5.75 10.58 -6.26
CA ASP A 70 6.05 11.55 -7.29
C ASP A 70 7.48 11.31 -7.79
N THR A 71 7.60 10.82 -9.02
CA THR A 71 8.90 10.53 -9.65
C THR A 71 9.54 11.81 -10.17
N TYR A 72 9.62 12.86 -9.34
CA TYR A 72 10.36 14.07 -9.64
C TYR A 72 11.81 13.95 -9.16
N ASP A 73 12.58 13.00 -9.69
CA ASP A 73 14.02 13.20 -9.94
C ASP A 73 14.60 12.10 -10.85
N LYS A 74 14.53 12.30 -12.17
CA LYS A 74 15.32 11.51 -13.13
C LYS A 74 16.17 12.40 -14.05
N THR A 75 16.43 13.64 -13.67
CA THR A 75 17.11 14.61 -14.55
C THR A 75 18.36 15.28 -13.96
N LEU A 76 18.87 14.86 -12.79
CA LEU A 76 20.08 15.45 -12.20
C LEU A 76 21.34 14.57 -12.19
N VAL A 77 21.45 13.60 -13.09
CA VAL A 77 22.77 13.01 -13.41
C VAL A 77 22.91 12.89 -14.92
N ALA A 78 23.26 14.01 -15.53
CA ALA A 78 23.90 14.07 -16.85
C ALA A 78 25.42 13.92 -16.68
#